data_AF-A0A938B506-F1
#
_entry.id   AF-A0A938B506-F1
#
_cell.length_a   1.000
_cell.length_b   1.000
_cell.length_c   1.000
_cell.angle_alpha   90.00
_cell.angle_beta   90.00
_cell.angle_gamma   90.00
#
_symmetry.space_group_name_H-M   'P 1'
#
loop_
_entity.id
_entity.type
_entity.pdbx_description
1 polymer ?
#
loop_
_entity_poly.entity_id
_entity_poly.type
_entity_poly.pdbx_seq_one_letter_code
_entity_poly.pdbx_strand_id
1 'polypeptide(L)'
;MVVHSSALQAEPTLTLYAGEEEQSPDTWADRYTDVWLLLEVTAEDDAGEPVLGKLRVITTDPMTLAFQQLWRTYADRGILTLLCHSTYADPQPYVVAYAP
;
A
#
# COMPACT_ATOMS: atom_id res chain seq x y z
N MET A 1 2.63 -5.10 42.28
CA MET A 1 1.73 -5.63 41.24
C MET A 1 1.78 -4.66 40.08
N VAL A 2 2.62 -4.94 39.09
CA VAL A 2 2.78 -4.07 37.91
C VAL A 2 1.68 -4.48 36.94
N VAL A 3 0.69 -3.60 36.76
CA VAL A 3 -0.30 -3.74 35.70
C VAL A 3 0.45 -3.51 34.38
N HIS A 4 0.64 -4.59 33.62
CA HIS A 4 1.05 -4.47 32.23
C HIS A 4 -0.10 -3.77 31.50
N SER A 5 0.05 -2.47 31.24
CA SER A 5 -0.77 -1.74 30.30
C SER A 5 -0.60 -2.41 28.94
N SER A 6 -1.50 -3.34 28.62
CA SER A 6 -1.68 -3.81 27.25
C SER A 6 -2.21 -2.61 26.49
N ALA A 7 -1.33 -1.87 25.83
CA ALA A 7 -1.74 -1.04 24.71
C ALA A 7 -2.51 -2.00 23.79
N LEU A 8 -3.80 -1.75 23.63
CA LEU A 8 -4.64 -2.44 22.65
C LEU A 8 -3.97 -2.23 21.29
N GLN A 9 -3.13 -3.17 20.85
CA GLN A 9 -2.69 -3.21 19.46
C GLN A 9 -3.97 -3.41 18.67
N ALA A 10 -4.44 -2.34 18.01
CA ALA A 10 -5.52 -2.45 17.04
C ALA A 10 -5.15 -3.58 16.08
N GLU A 11 -6.07 -4.50 15.84
CA GLU A 11 -5.83 -5.58 14.88
C GLU A 11 -5.44 -4.94 13.53
N PRO A 12 -4.41 -5.49 12.86
CA PRO A 12 -3.98 -4.93 11.59
C PRO A 12 -5.15 -4.98 10.61
N THR A 13 -5.54 -3.82 10.10
CA THR A 13 -6.66 -3.74 9.15
C THR A 13 -6.13 -4.10 7.77
N LEU A 14 -6.84 -4.97 7.05
CA LEU A 14 -6.63 -5.19 5.61
C LEU A 14 -7.98 -4.98 4.91
N THR A 15 -8.06 -3.92 4.12
CA THR A 15 -9.27 -3.56 3.39
C THR A 15 -8.99 -3.66 1.90
N LEU A 16 -9.75 -4.52 1.22
CA LEU A 16 -9.73 -4.61 -0.24
C LEU A 16 -10.59 -3.51 -0.85
N TYR A 17 -10.08 -2.88 -1.89
CA TYR A 17 -10.77 -1.85 -2.65
C TYR A 17 -11.09 -2.36 -4.06
N ALA A 18 -12.38 -2.33 -4.41
CA ALA A 18 -12.90 -2.80 -5.70
C ALA A 18 -13.27 -1.65 -6.65
N GLY A 19 -12.89 -0.41 -6.31
CA GLY A 19 -13.12 0.73 -7.19
C GLY A 19 -12.16 0.71 -8.38
N GLU A 20 -12.61 1.31 -9.48
CA GLU A 20 -11.87 1.43 -10.73
C GLU A 20 -11.36 2.86 -10.96
N GLU A 21 -11.44 3.72 -9.93
CA GLU A 21 -10.92 5.08 -9.95
C GLU A 21 -9.39 5.07 -10.11
N GLU A 22 -8.89 5.90 -11.01
CA GLU A 22 -7.46 6.07 -11.28
C GLU A 22 -7.02 7.46 -10.85
N GLN A 23 -5.95 7.53 -10.06
CA GLN A 23 -5.33 8.77 -9.61
C GLN A 23 -3.82 8.61 -9.52
N SER A 24 -3.11 9.72 -9.34
CA SER A 24 -1.69 9.66 -9.02
C SER A 24 -1.45 9.05 -7.63
N PRO A 25 -0.29 8.41 -7.41
CA PRO A 25 0.08 7.89 -6.10
C PRO A 25 -0.02 8.94 -4.98
N ASP A 26 0.38 10.19 -5.25
CA ASP A 26 0.31 11.29 -4.28
C ASP A 26 -1.13 11.63 -3.91
N THR A 27 -2.04 11.69 -4.89
CA THR A 27 -3.46 11.98 -4.61
C THR A 27 -4.09 10.88 -3.76
N TRP A 28 -3.70 9.62 -3.99
CA TRP A 28 -4.11 8.51 -3.13
C TRP A 28 -3.51 8.63 -1.73
N ALA A 29 -2.21 8.92 -1.62
CA ALA A 29 -1.52 9.09 -0.35
C ALA A 29 -2.08 10.25 0.49
N ASP A 30 -2.54 11.34 -0.14
CA ASP A 30 -3.18 12.48 0.53
C ASP A 30 -4.60 12.17 1.03
N ARG A 31 -5.32 11.26 0.34
CA ARG A 31 -6.70 10.89 0.67
C ARG A 31 -6.80 10.02 1.91
N TYR A 32 -5.78 9.20 2.16
CA TYR A 32 -5.70 8.32 3.32
C TYR A 32 -4.65 8.86 4.29
N THR A 33 -4.70 8.46 5.56
CA THR A 33 -3.73 8.96 6.55
C THR A 33 -3.33 7.81 7.46
N ASP A 34 -2.03 7.72 7.73
CA ASP A 34 -1.43 6.72 8.63
C ASP A 34 -1.72 5.26 8.24
N VAL A 35 -1.73 4.98 6.93
CA VAL A 35 -1.93 3.65 6.36
C VAL A 35 -1.00 3.41 5.16
N TRP A 36 -0.76 2.14 4.87
CA TRP A 36 -0.14 1.65 3.67
C TRP A 36 -1.18 1.39 2.59
N LEU A 37 -0.84 1.78 1.36
CA LEU A 37 -1.67 1.64 0.17
C LEU A 37 -0.94 0.74 -0.82
N LEU A 38 -1.63 -0.29 -1.32
CA LEU A 38 -1.18 -1.05 -2.48
C LEU A 38 -1.96 -0.55 -3.69
N LEU A 39 -1.23 0.05 -4.63
CA LEU A 39 -1.77 0.54 -5.90
C LEU A 39 -1.41 -0.43 -7.01
N GLU A 40 -2.37 -0.74 -7.88
CA GLU A 40 -2.10 -1.31 -9.20
C GLU A 40 -1.72 -0.18 -10.14
N VAL A 41 -0.51 -0.23 -10.70
CA VAL A 41 -0.01 0.81 -11.60
C VAL A 41 -0.69 0.66 -12.97
N THR A 42 -1.33 1.72 -13.45
CA THR A 42 -2.04 1.73 -14.74
C THR A 42 -1.33 2.56 -15.80
N ALA A 43 -0.46 3.50 -15.39
CA ALA A 43 0.42 4.23 -16.29
C ALA A 43 1.74 4.60 -15.61
N GLU A 44 2.82 4.54 -16.38
CA GLU A 44 4.15 5.03 -16.04
C GLU A 44 4.52 6.17 -17.01
N ASP A 45 5.39 7.08 -16.58
CA ASP A 45 5.99 8.07 -17.46
C ASP A 45 7.17 7.49 -18.29
N ASP A 46 7.82 8.33 -19.09
CA ASP A 46 8.95 7.93 -19.92
C ASP A 46 10.19 7.45 -19.11
N ALA A 47 10.26 7.78 -17.81
CA ALA A 47 11.30 7.32 -16.90
C ALA A 47 10.94 6.00 -16.20
N GLY A 48 9.72 5.49 -16.40
CA GLY A 48 9.19 4.32 -15.70
C GLY A 48 8.67 4.65 -14.30
N GLU A 49 8.39 5.92 -13.99
CA GLU A 49 7.79 6.29 -12.70
C GLU A 49 6.26 6.15 -12.76
N PRO A 50 5.62 5.50 -11.77
CA PRO A 50 4.16 5.39 -11.74
C PRO A 50 3.46 6.75 -11.64
N VAL A 51 2.70 7.13 -12.67
CA VAL A 51 1.94 8.39 -12.70
C VAL A 51 0.44 8.20 -12.45
N LEU A 52 -0.08 6.99 -12.69
CA LEU A 52 -1.46 6.63 -12.38
C LEU A 52 -1.54 5.23 -11.79
N GLY A 53 -2.48 5.04 -10.86
CA GLY A 53 -2.82 3.74 -10.34
C GLY A 53 -4.21 3.65 -9.73
N LYS A 54 -4.68 2.42 -9.60
CA LYS A 54 -5.92 2.05 -8.91
C LYS A 54 -5.59 1.57 -7.51
N LEU A 55 -6.30 2.08 -6.51
CA LEU A 55 -6.20 1.55 -5.16
C LEU A 55 -6.73 0.10 -5.13
N ARG A 56 -5.96 -0.83 -4.58
CA ARG A 56 -6.39 -2.22 -4.40
C ARG A 56 -6.49 -2.61 -2.94
N VAL A 57 -5.60 -2.08 -2.11
CA VAL A 57 -5.53 -2.45 -0.69
C VAL A 57 -5.18 -1.26 0.17
N ILE A 58 -5.82 -1.16 1.33
CA ILE A 58 -5.40 -0.30 2.44
C ILE A 58 -5.04 -1.22 3.61
N THR A 59 -3.90 -0.98 4.25
CA THR A 59 -3.54 -1.69 5.48
C THR A 59 -2.80 -0.81 6.49
N THR A 60 -2.96 -1.09 7.78
CA THR A 60 -2.13 -0.45 8.81
C THR A 60 -0.79 -1.18 9.03
N ASP A 61 -0.64 -2.41 8.52
CA ASP A 61 0.59 -3.19 8.65
C ASP A 61 0.85 -4.07 7.40
N PRO A 62 1.82 -3.69 6.55
CA PRO A 62 2.14 -4.42 5.33
C PRO A 62 2.94 -5.69 5.63
N MET A 63 3.39 -5.92 6.87
CA MET A 63 4.16 -7.11 7.26
C MET A 63 3.28 -8.30 7.62
N THR A 64 1.95 -8.12 7.62
CA THR A 64 1.03 -9.23 7.86
C THR A 64 1.12 -10.29 6.77
N LEU A 65 0.99 -11.57 7.16
CA LEU A 65 1.02 -12.69 6.22
C LEU A 65 -0.05 -12.55 5.13
N ALA A 66 -1.25 -12.07 5.49
CA ALA A 66 -2.35 -11.88 4.55
C ALA A 66 -2.01 -10.83 3.48
N PHE A 67 -1.42 -9.70 3.87
CA PHE A 67 -0.98 -8.67 2.93
C PHE A 67 0.11 -9.20 1.99
N GLN A 68 1.13 -9.86 2.55
CA GLN A 68 2.25 -10.42 1.77
C GLN A 68 1.78 -11.49 0.76
N GLN A 69 0.85 -12.36 1.15
CA GLN A 69 0.26 -13.35 0.25
C GLN A 69 -0.56 -12.71 -0.87
N LEU A 70 -1.33 -11.68 -0.54
CA LEU A 70 -2.11 -10.92 -1.50
C LEU A 70 -1.19 -10.21 -2.50
N TRP A 71 -0.15 -9.52 -2.02
CA TRP A 71 0.82 -8.83 -2.87
C TRP A 71 1.54 -9.81 -3.80
N ARG A 72 1.97 -10.97 -3.29
CA ARG A 72 2.52 -12.04 -4.14
C ARG A 72 1.54 -12.49 -5.22
N THR A 73 0.24 -12.59 -4.91
CA THR A 73 -0.77 -12.97 -5.91
C THR A 73 -0.90 -11.95 -7.04
N TYR A 74 -0.68 -10.65 -6.78
CA TYR A 74 -0.60 -9.63 -7.83
C TYR A 74 0.63 -9.83 -8.71
N ALA A 75 1.80 -10.05 -8.10
CA ALA A 75 3.04 -10.33 -8.82
C ALA A 75 2.94 -11.60 -9.69
N ASP A 76 2.37 -12.69 -9.16
CA ASP A 76 2.14 -13.95 -9.89
C ASP A 76 1.21 -13.77 -11.10
N ARG A 77 0.39 -12.71 -11.12
CA ARG A 77 -0.49 -12.34 -12.24
C ARG A 77 0.15 -11.36 -13.22
N GLY A 78 1.41 -10.96 -12.99
CA GLY A 78 2.11 -9.95 -13.79
C GLY A 78 1.53 -8.54 -13.61
N ILE A 79 0.85 -8.27 -12.50
CA ILE A 79 0.30 -6.95 -12.21
C ILE A 79 1.39 -6.12 -11.54
N LEU A 80 1.76 -5.00 -12.17
CA LEU A 80 2.66 -4.02 -11.58
C LEU A 80 1.96 -3.29 -10.43
N THR A 81 2.63 -3.24 -9.28
CA THR A 81 2.07 -2.62 -8.08
C THR A 81 3.07 -1.68 -7.39
N LEU A 82 2.55 -0.60 -6.83
CA LEU A 82 3.30 0.33 -5.99
C LEU A 82 2.78 0.22 -4.54
N LEU A 83 3.69 0.04 -3.59
CA LEU A 83 3.40 0.16 -2.17
C LEU A 83 3.86 1.55 -1.70
N CYS A 84 2.92 2.37 -1.25
CA CYS A 84 3.21 3.67 -0.66
C CYS A 84 2.58 3.80 0.73
N HIS A 85 3.18 4.61 1.60
CA HIS A 85 2.60 4.96 2.88
C HIS A 85 2.00 6.35 2.78
N SER A 86 0.72 6.51 3.13
CA SER A 86 0.13 7.83 3.28
C SER A 86 0.91 8.58 4.37
N THR A 87 1.53 9.69 4.00
CA THR A 87 2.56 10.39 4.75
C THR A 87 2.13 10.73 6.19
N TYR A 88 2.97 10.37 7.17
CA TYR A 88 3.22 11.23 8.33
C TYR A 88 4.70 11.63 8.22
N ALA A 89 4.95 12.94 8.09
CA ALA A 89 6.24 13.65 8.00
C ALA A 89 7.53 12.82 7.76
N ASP A 90 8.07 12.95 6.54
CA ASP A 90 9.47 12.86 6.06
C ASP A 90 10.60 12.36 7.03
N PRO A 91 11.54 11.48 6.60
CA PRO A 91 11.75 10.93 5.26
C PRO A 91 11.21 9.51 5.04
N GLN A 92 10.54 9.32 3.90
CA GLN A 92 9.89 8.06 3.50
C GLN A 92 10.84 7.13 2.71
N PRO A 93 10.90 5.82 3.02
CA PRO A 93 11.44 4.83 2.11
C PRO A 93 10.36 4.35 1.12
N TYR A 94 10.60 4.53 -0.17
CA TYR A 94 9.81 3.88 -1.23
C TYR A 94 10.45 2.54 -1.61
N VAL A 95 9.63 1.49 -1.80
CA VAL A 95 10.08 0.18 -2.32
C VAL A 95 9.25 -0.15 -3.55
N VAL A 96 9.90 -0.15 -4.71
CA VAL A 96 9.35 -0.67 -5.97
C VAL A 96 9.79 -2.11 -6.13
N ALA A 97 8.85 -3.03 -6.34
CA ALA A 97 9.14 -4.44 -6.58
C ALA A 97 8.58 -4.87 -7.95
N TYR A 98 9.45 -5.42 -8.79
CA TYR A 98 9.11 -6.04 -10.07
C TYR A 98 9.53 -7.52 -10.01
N ALA A 99 8.65 -8.42 -10.46
CA ALA A 99 8.98 -9.83 -10.65
C ALA A 99 8.96 -10.15 -12.17
N PRO A 100 10.09 -10.60 -12.74
CA PRO A 100 10.21 -10.95 -14.16
C PRO A 100 9.51 -12.26 -14.53
#